data_AF-A0A359E5P6-F1
#
_entry.id   AF-A0A359E5P6-F1
#
_cell.length_a   1.000
_cell.length_b   1.000
_cell.length_c   1.000
_cell.angle_alpha   90.00
_cell.angle_beta   90.00
_cell.angle_gamma   90.00
#
_symmetry.space_group_name_H-M   'P 1'
#
loop_
_entity.id
_entity.type
_entity.pdbx_description
1 polymer ?
#
loop_
_entity_poly.entity_id
_entity_poly.type
_entity_poly.pdbx_seq_one_letter_code
_entity_poly.pdbx_strand_id
1 'polypeptide(L)'
;VFEDDERIFESIQVGATGYLLKDEPIEEVVQSIKDVKKGGSPISPSIARKLMSLVSGLRKDPTQKKKEPEVVPFDLTPAEIRILEHVIEGKSNKEIAEDVILSPWTVKT
;
A
#
# COMPACT_ATOMS: atom_id res chain seq x y z
N VAL A 1 -4.06 -8.12 -1.55
CA VAL A 1 -3.15 -7.00 -1.86
C VAL A 1 -2.13 -6.96 -0.75
N PHE A 2 -1.05 -7.72 -0.91
CA PHE A 2 0.05 -7.72 0.06
C PHE A 2 0.77 -6.39 -0.05
N GLU A 3 1.14 -5.81 1.09
CA GLU A 3 1.74 -4.49 1.19
C GLU A 3 2.94 -4.36 0.27
N ASP A 4 2.92 -3.27 -0.48
CA ASP A 4 3.98 -2.84 -1.39
C ASP A 4 5.30 -2.76 -0.61
N ASP A 5 6.31 -3.48 -1.08
CA ASP A 5 7.62 -3.53 -0.43
C ASP A 5 8.24 -2.11 -0.31
N GLU A 6 7.90 -1.23 -1.25
CA GLU A 6 8.24 0.20 -1.21
C GLU A 6 7.61 0.92 -0.02
N ARG A 7 6.34 0.68 0.30
CA ARG A 7 5.66 1.35 1.42
C ARG A 7 6.22 0.92 2.77
N ILE A 8 6.60 -0.35 2.90
CA ILE A 8 7.29 -0.85 4.10
C ILE A 8 8.58 -0.06 4.28
N PHE A 9 9.39 0.05 3.23
CA PHE A 9 10.67 0.73 3.29
C PHE A 9 10.54 2.24 3.58
N GLU A 10 9.64 2.93 2.87
CA GLU A 10 9.36 4.35 3.07
C GLU A 10 8.90 4.63 4.50
N SER A 11 8.03 3.78 5.06
CA SER A 11 7.53 3.94 6.44
C SER A 11 8.67 3.91 7.47
N ILE A 12 9.64 3.03 7.29
CA ILE A 12 10.83 2.94 8.17
C ILE A 12 11.73 4.16 7.95
N GLN A 13 11.92 4.62 6.71
CA GLN A 13 12.74 5.80 6.42
C GLN A 13 12.20 7.08 7.04
N VAL A 14 10.86 7.24 7.11
CA VAL A 14 10.23 8.41 7.74
C VAL A 14 10.15 8.31 9.28
N GLY A 15 10.66 7.23 9.86
CA GLY A 15 10.83 7.08 11.31
C GLY A 15 9.83 6.15 12.01
N ALA A 16 9.13 5.26 11.27
CA ALA A 16 8.33 4.23 11.91
C ALA A 16 9.20 3.34 12.82
N THR A 17 8.79 3.18 14.08
CA THR A 17 9.54 2.39 15.08
C THR A 17 9.27 0.89 14.98
N GLY A 18 8.27 0.46 14.23
CA GLY A 18 7.92 -0.95 14.05
C GLY A 18 6.89 -1.13 12.94
N TYR A 19 6.65 -2.38 12.54
CA TYR A 19 5.71 -2.72 11.47
C TYR A 19 5.04 -4.06 11.74
N LEU A 20 3.71 -4.04 11.91
CA LEU A 20 2.91 -5.22 12.23
C LEU A 20 1.88 -5.48 11.13
N LEU A 21 1.69 -6.75 10.80
CA LEU A 21 0.65 -7.19 9.89
C LEU A 21 -0.69 -7.28 10.62
N LYS A 22 -1.76 -6.93 9.91
CA LYS A 22 -3.14 -7.00 10.41
C LYS A 22 -3.59 -8.41 10.85
N ASP A 23 -2.91 -9.45 10.38
CA ASP A 23 -3.25 -10.85 10.63
C ASP A 23 -2.55 -11.39 11.90
N GLU A 24 -1.83 -10.54 12.65
CA GLU A 24 -1.22 -10.92 13.91
C GLU A 24 -2.25 -11.10 15.04
N PRO A 25 -2.04 -12.08 15.94
CA PRO A 25 -2.85 -12.23 17.15
C PRO A 25 -2.89 -10.94 17.98
N ILE A 26 -4.02 -10.67 18.63
CA ILE A 26 -4.18 -9.45 19.44
C ILE A 26 -3.19 -9.39 20.60
N GLU A 27 -2.81 -10.55 21.15
CA GLU A 27 -1.82 -10.69 22.22
C GLU A 27 -0.43 -10.22 21.76
N GLU A 28 -0.04 -10.53 20.52
CA GLU A 28 1.23 -10.09 19.89
C GLU A 28 1.24 -8.58 19.68
N VAL A 29 0.11 -8.00 19.27
CA VAL A 29 -0.01 -6.54 19.11
C VAL A 29 0.16 -5.82 20.46
N VAL A 30 -0.50 -6.32 21.52
CA VAL A 30 -0.36 -5.78 22.87
C VAL A 30 1.08 -5.89 23.37
N GLN A 31 1.74 -7.01 23.08
CA GLN A 31 3.14 -7.22 23.45
C GLN A 31 4.07 -6.26 22.69
N SER A 32 3.84 -6.08 21.39
CA SER A 32 4.58 -5.15 20.54
C SER A 32 4.53 -3.71 21.06
N ILE A 33 3.37 -3.24 21.53
CA ILE A 33 3.24 -1.91 22.15
C ILE A 33 4.13 -1.79 23.40
N LYS A 34 4.17 -2.82 24.24
CA LYS A 34 5.03 -2.83 25.44
C LYS A 34 6.51 -2.85 25.06
N ASP A 35 6.87 -3.53 23.99
CA ASP A 35 8.25 -3.63 23.53
C ASP A 35 8.74 -2.31 22.94
N VAL A 36 7.91 -1.58 22.18
CA VAL A 36 8.22 -0.21 21.74
C VAL A 36 8.49 0.70 22.94
N LYS A 37 7.68 0.60 23.99
CA LYS A 37 7.89 1.39 25.23
C LYS A 37 9.23 1.11 25.91
N LYS A 38 9.80 -0.08 25.72
CA LYS A 38 11.13 -0.47 26.24
C LYS A 38 12.28 -0.09 25.30
N GLY A 39 11.99 0.56 24.17
CA GLY A 39 12.98 0.89 23.13
C GLY A 39 13.17 -0.21 22.09
N GLY A 40 12.28 -1.20 22.04
CA GLY A 40 12.26 -2.23 21.00
C GLY A 40 11.64 -1.74 19.69
N SER A 41 11.86 -2.51 18.63
CA SER A 41 11.26 -2.27 17.31
C SER A 41 10.56 -3.56 16.87
N PRO A 42 9.27 -3.73 17.19
CA PRO A 42 8.53 -4.93 16.85
C PRO A 42 8.24 -4.93 15.34
N ILE A 43 8.64 -6.01 14.68
CA ILE A 43 8.48 -6.19 13.24
C ILE A 43 7.98 -7.61 13.00
N SER A 44 6.88 -7.76 12.26
CA SER A 44 6.36 -9.07 11.87
C SER A 44 7.45 -9.87 11.14
N PRO A 45 7.59 -11.19 11.39
CA PRO A 45 8.65 -12.01 10.77
C PRO A 45 8.70 -11.91 9.24
N SER A 46 7.53 -11.87 8.60
CA SER A 46 7.40 -11.72 7.14
C SER A 46 7.92 -10.38 6.64
N ILE A 47 7.68 -9.30 7.40
CA ILE A 47 8.14 -7.94 7.08
C ILE A 47 9.64 -7.82 7.33
N ALA A 48 10.14 -8.41 8.42
CA ALA A 48 11.57 -8.45 8.72
C ALA A 48 12.36 -9.14 7.58
N ARG A 49 11.83 -10.24 7.02
CA ARG A 49 12.43 -10.93 5.87
C ARG A 49 12.48 -10.02 4.63
N LYS A 50 11.39 -9.30 4.34
CA LYS A 50 11.34 -8.33 3.23
C LYS A 50 12.35 -7.20 3.43
N LEU A 51 12.40 -6.62 4.62
CA LEU A 51 13.35 -5.56 4.97
C LEU A 51 14.79 -6.02 4.80
N MET A 52 15.12 -7.23 5.25
CA MET A 52 16.45 -7.84 5.04
C MET A 52 16.78 -8.02 3.55
N SER A 53 15.80 -8.42 2.73
CA SER A 53 15.96 -8.54 1.28
C SER A 53 16.20 -7.19 0.62
N LEU A 54 15.47 -6.15 1.02
CA LEU A 54 15.62 -4.78 0.51
C LEU A 54 17.00 -4.21 0.88
N VAL A 55 17.41 -4.35 2.13
CA VAL A 55 18.74 -3.90 2.60
C VAL A 55 19.87 -4.68 1.92
N SER A 56 19.69 -5.98 1.68
CA SER A 56 20.66 -6.78 0.92
C SER A 56 20.68 -6.41 -0.56
N GLY A 57 19.55 -5.98 -1.14
CA GLY A 57 19.43 -5.53 -2.52
C GLY A 57 20.04 -4.15 -2.77
N LEU A 58 19.96 -3.24 -1.78
CA LEU A 58 20.55 -1.89 -1.82
C LEU A 58 22.08 -1.89 -1.95
N ARG A 59 22.75 -3.02 -1.67
CA ARG A 59 24.20 -3.18 -1.93
C ARG A 59 24.53 -3.41 -3.40
N LYS A 60 23.55 -3.63 -4.27
CA LYS A 60 23.76 -3.77 -5.72
C LYS A 60 23.43 -2.46 -6.45
N ASP A 61 24.52 -1.74 -6.71
CA ASP A 61 24.69 -0.76 -7.77
C ASP A 61 24.13 0.66 -7.52
N PRO A 62 25.00 1.69 -7.35
CA PRO A 62 24.58 3.09 -7.29
C PRO A 62 23.99 3.62 -8.62
N THR A 63 23.93 2.78 -9.66
CA THR A 63 23.33 3.11 -10.96
C THR A 63 21.87 2.69 -11.11
N GLN A 64 21.24 2.06 -10.11
CA GLN A 64 19.80 1.89 -10.11
C GLN A 64 19.14 3.26 -9.92
N LYS A 65 18.91 3.94 -11.05
CA LYS A 65 17.98 5.07 -11.15
C LYS A 65 16.74 4.68 -10.36
N LYS A 66 16.46 5.46 -9.31
CA LYS A 66 15.14 5.55 -8.68
C LYS A 66 14.15 5.50 -9.84
N LYS A 67 13.41 4.40 -10.01
CA LYS A 67 12.33 4.38 -10.99
C LYS A 67 11.42 5.52 -10.54
N GLU A 68 11.44 6.63 -11.26
CA GLU A 68 10.31 7.56 -11.20
C GLU A 68 9.07 6.69 -11.35
N PRO A 69 8.01 6.90 -10.55
CA PRO A 69 6.79 6.13 -10.71
C PRO A 69 6.46 6.19 -12.19
N GLU A 70 6.62 5.03 -12.84
CA GLU A 70 6.39 4.91 -14.26
C GLU A 70 4.95 5.37 -14.39
N VAL A 71 4.73 6.52 -15.04
CA VAL A 71 3.37 6.97 -15.35
C VAL A 71 2.92 5.96 -16.38
N VAL A 72 2.49 4.80 -15.90
CA VAL A 72 1.84 3.80 -16.70
C VAL A 72 0.65 4.56 -17.24
N PRO A 73 0.55 4.78 -18.56
CA PRO A 73 -0.70 5.23 -19.12
C PRO A 73 -1.69 4.18 -18.65
N PHE A 74 -2.56 4.55 -17.72
CA PHE A 74 -3.71 3.72 -17.44
C PHE A 74 -4.45 3.76 -18.78
N ASP A 75 -4.32 2.70 -19.59
CA ASP A 75 -5.00 2.52 -20.87
C ASP A 75 -6.50 2.35 -20.58
N LEU A 76 -7.08 3.40 -19.99
CA LEU A 76 -8.44 3.43 -19.54
C LEU A 76 -9.32 3.44 -20.77
N THR A 77 -10.26 2.53 -20.79
CA THR A 77 -11.33 2.53 -21.75
C THR A 77 -12.17 3.81 -21.59
N PRO A 78 -12.87 4.24 -22.65
CA PRO A 78 -13.77 5.39 -22.58
C PRO A 78 -14.86 5.27 -21.51
N ALA A 79 -15.14 4.06 -21.00
CA ALA A 79 -16.07 3.82 -19.90
C ALA A 79 -15.42 4.10 -18.54
N GLU A 80 -14.19 3.63 -18.33
CA GLU A 80 -13.44 3.86 -17.09
C GLU A 80 -13.09 5.34 -16.89
N ILE A 81 -12.80 6.07 -17.97
CA ILE A 81 -12.59 7.52 -17.91
C ILE A 81 -13.85 8.24 -17.40
N ARG A 82 -15.04 7.86 -17.90
CA ARG A 82 -16.31 8.46 -17.44
C ARG A 82 -16.55 8.16 -15.96
N ILE A 83 -16.28 6.95 -15.52
CA ILE A 83 -16.40 6.58 -14.09
C ILE A 83 -15.45 7.43 -13.25
N LEU A 84 -14.20 7.61 -13.71
CA LEU A 84 -13.18 8.39 -13.00
C LEU A 84 -13.57 9.86 -12.85
N GLU A 85 -14.16 10.48 -13.88
CA GLU A 85 -14.68 11.85 -13.81
C GLU A 85 -15.70 12.01 -12.68
N HIS A 86 -16.63 11.05 -12.53
CA HIS A 86 -17.65 11.09 -11.49
C HIS A 86 -17.08 10.84 -10.09
N VAL A 87 -16.00 10.06 -9.97
CA VAL A 87 -15.28 9.85 -8.71
C VAL A 87 -14.60 11.14 -8.26
N ILE A 88 -14.01 11.91 -9.19
CA ILE A 88 -13.40 13.22 -8.89
C ILE A 88 -14.45 14.21 -8.38
N GLU A 89 -15.69 14.13 -8.90
CA GLU A 89 -16.83 14.92 -8.43
C GLU A 89 -17.35 14.50 -7.05
N GLY A 90 -16.86 13.40 -6.48
CA GLY A 90 -17.23 12.90 -5.15
C GLY A 90 -18.54 12.10 -5.11
N LYS A 91 -19.04 11.63 -6.26
CA LYS A 91 -20.24 10.81 -6.36
C LYS A 91 -20.02 9.40 -5.81
N SER A 92 -21.06 8.81 -5.22
CA SER A 92 -21.04 7.42 -4.74
C SER A 92 -21.23 6.42 -5.88
N ASN A 93 -20.75 5.19 -5.73
CA ASN A 93 -20.87 4.15 -6.76
C ASN A 93 -22.32 3.88 -7.24
N LYS A 94 -23.32 4.18 -6.40
CA LYS A 94 -24.74 4.07 -6.79
C LYS A 94 -25.14 5.19 -7.75
N GLU A 95 -24.73 6.42 -7.45
CA GLU A 95 -25.00 7.58 -8.30
C GLU A 95 -24.26 7.47 -9.64
N ILE A 96 -23.00 7.01 -9.61
CA ILE A 96 -22.24 6.73 -10.83
C ILE A 96 -22.92 5.65 -11.67
N ALA A 97 -23.40 4.57 -11.05
CA ALA A 97 -24.09 3.49 -11.76
C ALA A 97 -25.37 3.96 -12.47
N GLU A 98 -26.11 4.87 -11.84
CA GLU A 98 -27.29 5.49 -12.45
C GLU A 98 -26.91 6.40 -13.63
N ASP A 99 -25.85 7.19 -13.50
CA ASP A 99 -25.39 8.12 -14.54
C ASP A 99 -24.77 7.42 -15.77
N VAL A 100 -24.04 6.31 -15.57
CA VAL A 100 -23.38 5.57 -16.67
C VAL A 100 -24.20 4.35 -17.16
N ILE A 101 -25.41 4.13 -16.62
CA ILE A 101 -26.30 2.99 -16.96
C ILE A 101 -25.57 1.64 -16.80
N LEU A 102 -24.85 1.49 -15.69
CA LEU A 102 -24.13 0.28 -15.33
C LEU A 102 -24.64 -0.25 -14.00
N SER A 103 -24.33 -1.51 -13.68
CA SER A 103 -24.62 -1.99 -12.33
C SER A 103 -23.63 -1.37 -11.33
N PRO A 104 -24.01 -1.08 -10.08
CA PRO A 104 -23.08 -0.60 -9.05
C PRO A 104 -21.90 -1.56 -8.80
N TRP A 105 -22.10 -2.84 -9.11
CA TRP A 105 -21.06 -3.86 -9.00
C TRP A 105 -20.02 -3.74 -10.13
N THR A 106 -20.46 -3.35 -11.33
CA THR A 106 -19.60 -3.06 -12.49
C THR A 106 -18.79 -1.79 -12.30
N VAL A 107 -19.31 -0.78 -11.60
CA VAL A 107 -18.56 0.45 -11.27
C VAL A 107 -17.46 0.21 -10.21
N LYS A 108 -17.67 -0.78 -9.35
CA LYS A 108 -16.74 -1.11 -8.25
C LYS A 108 -15.58 -2.02 -8.69
N THR A 109 -15.81 -2.83 -9.72
CA THR A 109 -14.88 -3.88 -10.19
C THR A 109 -13.95 -3.31 -11.23
#